data_AF-E9HYI8-F1
#
_entry.id   AF-E9HYI8-F1
#
_cell.length_a   1.000
_cell.length_b   1.000
_cell.length_c   1.000
_cell.angle_alpha   90.00
_cell.angle_beta   90.00
_cell.angle_gamma   90.00
#
_symmetry.space_group_name_H-M   'P 1'
#
loop_
_entity.id
_entity.type
_entity.pdbx_description
1 polymer ?
#
loop_
_entity_poly.entity_id
_entity_poly.type
_entity_poly.pdbx_seq_one_letter_code
_entity_poly.pdbx_strand_id
1 'polypeptide(L)'
;MCARIGVHNDCFMASSQDQGTFESDAQRTWLTNEGRYVIVGGESCESNSLTGCTGGLDQINKQRFSYLNVEYHPTVISGWKTAGCYNQIANLMGYRFELINGTFPSLVTRGQAYCATVSIKNTGVAPIYNPRPVQVILRNKVNLALTTFAQTADPRSWSPDLLVSAGLSFTVPSAQAVGSYDVILNLPDASSLISSNPNYRILFANANGVQETSTRFNILGQVTVQ
;
A
#
# COMPACT_ATOMS: atom_id res chain seq x y z
N MET A 1 -16.64 23.71 3.35
CA MET A 1 -15.48 23.15 2.62
C MET A 1 -15.82 21.74 2.24
N CYS A 2 -15.74 21.39 0.97
CA CYS A 2 -15.93 20.01 0.54
C CYS A 2 -14.70 19.21 0.99
N ALA A 3 -14.86 18.31 1.95
CA ALA A 3 -13.85 17.31 2.25
C ALA A 3 -14.11 16.08 1.36
N ARG A 4 -13.06 15.47 0.82
CA ARG A 4 -13.08 14.16 0.12
C ARG A 4 -13.50 14.12 -1.36
N ILE A 5 -13.45 15.24 -2.10
CA ILE A 5 -13.50 15.17 -3.58
C ILE A 5 -12.08 14.86 -4.08
N GLY A 6 -11.93 13.78 -4.86
CA GLY A 6 -10.66 13.45 -5.52
C GLY A 6 -10.32 14.42 -6.66
N VAL A 7 -9.06 14.49 -7.05
CA VAL A 7 -8.60 15.36 -8.15
C VAL A 7 -8.24 14.51 -9.36
N HIS A 8 -8.73 14.93 -10.52
CA HIS A 8 -8.38 14.37 -11.82
C HIS A 8 -7.62 15.44 -12.63
N ASN A 9 -6.42 15.09 -13.10
CA ASN A 9 -5.64 15.89 -14.04
C ASN A 9 -5.80 15.30 -15.45
N ASP A 10 -6.57 15.99 -16.29
CA ASP A 10 -7.02 15.55 -17.61
C ASP A 10 -5.88 15.52 -18.66
N CYS A 11 -4.79 16.24 -18.39
CA CYS A 11 -3.70 16.47 -19.31
C CYS A 11 -2.34 16.47 -18.61
N PHE A 12 -2.11 15.42 -17.81
CA PHE A 12 -0.87 15.20 -17.07
C PHE A 12 0.36 15.39 -17.95
N MET A 13 1.21 16.35 -17.57
CA MET A 13 2.47 16.70 -18.24
C MET A 13 2.36 17.28 -19.65
N ALA A 14 1.16 17.65 -20.10
CA ALA A 14 0.97 18.19 -21.45
C ALA A 14 1.59 19.58 -21.64
N SER A 15 1.73 20.37 -20.56
CA SER A 15 2.42 21.67 -20.56
C SER A 15 2.83 22.06 -19.14
N SER A 16 3.41 23.25 -18.92
CA SER A 16 3.63 23.77 -17.56
C SER A 16 2.32 23.94 -16.78
N GLN A 17 1.18 23.99 -17.45
CA GLN A 17 -0.16 24.15 -16.88
C GLN A 17 -1.05 22.91 -17.04
N ASP A 18 -0.53 21.82 -17.61
CA ASP A 18 -1.30 20.60 -17.92
C ASP A 18 -2.62 20.92 -18.64
N GLN A 19 -2.50 21.69 -19.75
CA GLN A 19 -3.61 22.21 -20.57
C GLN A 19 -4.69 22.98 -19.79
N GLY A 20 -4.28 23.70 -18.75
CA GLY A 20 -5.18 24.54 -17.94
C GLY A 20 -5.69 23.86 -16.68
N THR A 21 -5.27 22.62 -16.38
CA THR A 21 -5.49 21.99 -15.07
C THR A 21 -4.93 22.84 -13.93
N PHE A 22 -3.80 23.51 -14.17
CA PHE A 22 -3.18 24.41 -13.21
C PHE A 22 -3.00 25.81 -13.79
N GLU A 23 -3.57 26.80 -13.12
CA GLU A 23 -3.36 28.23 -13.39
C GLU A 23 -2.02 28.72 -12.80
N SER A 24 -1.52 28.06 -11.76
CA SER A 24 -0.27 28.45 -11.07
C SER A 24 0.39 27.30 -10.29
N ASP A 25 1.66 27.46 -9.95
CA ASP A 25 2.40 26.53 -9.08
C ASP A 25 1.82 26.41 -7.66
N ALA A 26 1.06 27.42 -7.21
CA ALA A 26 0.37 27.36 -5.92
C ALA A 26 -0.70 26.25 -5.91
N GLN A 27 -1.40 26.03 -7.03
CA GLN A 27 -2.38 24.95 -7.16
C GLN A 27 -1.71 23.56 -7.19
N ARG A 28 -0.52 23.45 -7.81
CA ARG A 28 0.28 22.22 -7.75
C ARG A 28 0.74 21.92 -6.33
N THR A 29 1.18 22.93 -5.59
CA THR A 29 1.56 22.79 -4.17
C THR A 29 0.37 22.40 -3.30
N TRP A 30 -0.79 23.01 -3.54
CA TRP A 30 -2.05 22.62 -2.90
C TRP A 30 -2.37 21.16 -3.18
N LEU A 31 -2.29 20.71 -4.44
CA LEU A 31 -2.53 19.32 -4.83
C LEU A 31 -1.57 18.35 -4.12
N THR A 32 -0.28 18.68 -4.01
CA THR A 32 0.70 17.89 -3.26
C THR A 32 0.30 17.69 -1.79
N ASN A 33 -0.32 18.70 -1.18
CA ASN A 33 -0.77 18.64 0.20
C ASN A 33 -2.11 17.90 0.33
N GLU A 34 -3.08 18.19 -0.52
CA GLU A 34 -4.38 17.53 -0.54
C GLU A 34 -4.29 16.05 -0.91
N GLY A 35 -3.33 15.66 -1.75
CA GLY A 35 -3.08 14.27 -2.14
C GLY A 35 -2.73 13.34 -0.96
N ARG A 36 -2.48 13.89 0.24
CA ARG A 36 -2.38 13.13 1.50
C ARG A 36 -3.74 12.67 2.04
N TYR A 37 -4.83 13.25 1.57
CA TYR A 37 -6.18 13.05 2.11
C TYR A 37 -7.20 12.66 1.03
N VAL A 38 -6.95 13.03 -0.23
CA VAL A 38 -7.81 12.69 -1.36
C VAL A 38 -7.03 11.96 -2.45
N ILE A 39 -7.72 11.11 -3.20
CA ILE A 39 -7.14 10.42 -4.34
C ILE A 39 -6.82 11.44 -5.44
N VAL A 40 -5.61 11.34 -5.98
CA VAL A 40 -5.19 12.10 -7.16
C VAL A 40 -4.89 11.11 -8.27
N GLY A 41 -5.37 11.38 -9.47
CA GLY A 41 -4.98 10.66 -10.66
C GLY A 41 -5.35 11.46 -11.88
N GLY A 42 -5.39 10.81 -13.04
CA GLY A 42 -5.60 11.53 -14.27
C GLY A 42 -5.26 10.72 -15.49
N GLU A 43 -4.99 11.44 -16.55
CA GLU A 43 -4.56 10.92 -17.84
C GLU A 43 -3.61 11.89 -18.53
N SER A 44 -2.77 11.37 -19.43
CA SER A 44 -2.01 12.22 -20.34
C SER A 44 -2.86 12.46 -21.60
N CYS A 45 -2.72 13.62 -22.25
CA CYS A 45 -3.43 13.93 -23.50
C CYS A 45 -2.49 14.33 -24.65
N GLU A 46 -1.21 14.54 -24.37
CA GLU A 46 -0.19 14.95 -25.33
C GLU A 46 1.17 14.32 -24.94
N SER A 47 2.07 14.16 -25.92
CA SER A 47 3.47 13.80 -25.69
C SER A 47 4.38 14.95 -26.12
N ASN A 48 5.33 15.34 -25.28
CA ASN A 48 6.24 16.46 -25.52
C ASN A 48 7.62 16.18 -24.88
N SER A 49 8.48 17.20 -24.77
CA SER A 49 9.82 17.06 -24.17
C SER A 49 9.81 16.77 -22.66
N LEU A 50 8.71 17.05 -21.96
CA LEU A 50 8.55 16.81 -20.53
C LEU A 50 8.11 15.38 -20.22
N THR A 51 7.32 14.74 -21.10
CA THR A 51 6.66 13.44 -20.86
C THR A 51 7.60 12.23 -20.78
N GLY A 52 8.92 12.43 -20.83
CA GLY A 52 9.91 11.37 -20.64
C GLY A 52 10.00 10.84 -19.20
N CYS A 53 10.90 9.88 -18.97
CA CYS A 53 11.05 9.19 -17.68
C CYS A 53 11.29 10.15 -16.49
N THR A 54 12.20 11.12 -16.64
CA THR A 54 12.52 12.09 -15.59
C THR A 54 11.31 12.89 -15.18
N GLY A 55 10.54 13.39 -16.16
CA GLY A 55 9.32 14.13 -15.89
C GLY A 55 8.24 13.25 -15.27
N GLY A 56 8.08 12.01 -15.76
CA GLY A 56 7.11 11.07 -15.21
C GLY A 56 7.37 10.77 -13.74
N LEU A 57 8.61 10.46 -13.37
CA LEU A 57 9.01 10.22 -11.98
C LEU A 57 8.79 11.47 -11.11
N ASP A 58 9.20 12.64 -11.60
CA ASP A 58 9.07 13.91 -10.87
C ASP A 58 7.60 14.29 -10.63
N GLN A 59 6.77 14.23 -11.67
CA GLN A 59 5.39 14.69 -11.61
C GLN A 59 4.46 13.72 -10.90
N ILE A 60 4.65 12.40 -11.04
CA ILE A 60 3.92 11.41 -10.23
C ILE A 60 4.19 11.62 -8.74
N ASN A 61 5.46 11.88 -8.37
CA ASN A 61 5.84 12.15 -6.99
C ASN A 61 5.26 13.47 -6.47
N LYS A 62 5.48 14.58 -7.19
CA LYS A 62 4.99 15.90 -6.79
C LYS A 62 3.48 15.94 -6.65
N GLN A 63 2.75 15.35 -7.58
CA GLN A 63 1.28 15.39 -7.59
C GLN A 63 0.63 14.25 -6.79
N ARG A 64 1.42 13.32 -6.21
CA ARG A 64 0.94 12.15 -5.43
C ARG A 64 -0.04 11.26 -6.19
N PHE A 65 0.25 11.00 -7.46
CA PHE A 65 -0.65 10.21 -8.31
C PHE A 65 -0.84 8.79 -7.75
N SER A 66 -2.10 8.42 -7.59
CA SER A 66 -2.54 7.10 -7.14
C SER A 66 -2.85 6.17 -8.29
N TYR A 67 -3.19 6.74 -9.45
CA TYR A 67 -3.42 6.03 -10.70
C TYR A 67 -3.17 6.97 -11.88
N LEU A 68 -2.98 6.38 -13.06
CA LEU A 68 -2.96 7.07 -14.34
C LEU A 68 -3.70 6.21 -15.36
N ASN A 69 -4.62 6.80 -16.13
CA ASN A 69 -5.27 6.12 -17.24
C ASN A 69 -4.25 5.85 -18.34
N VAL A 70 -3.99 4.57 -18.62
CA VAL A 70 -2.97 4.15 -19.59
C VAL A 70 -3.51 4.02 -21.01
N GLU A 71 -4.83 4.13 -21.20
CA GLU A 71 -5.49 3.85 -22.48
C GLU A 71 -5.82 5.12 -23.28
N TYR A 72 -6.10 6.23 -22.60
CA TYR A 72 -6.56 7.47 -23.26
C TYR A 72 -5.52 8.06 -24.23
N HIS A 73 -4.28 8.23 -23.78
CA HIS A 73 -3.16 8.63 -24.66
C HIS A 73 -1.97 7.66 -24.51
N PRO A 74 -1.95 6.57 -25.28
CA PRO A 74 -1.00 5.49 -25.08
C PRO A 74 0.44 5.86 -25.45
N THR A 75 0.67 6.99 -26.12
CA THR A 75 2.00 7.42 -26.59
C THR A 75 2.97 7.69 -25.44
N VAL A 76 2.52 8.39 -24.39
CA VAL A 76 3.36 8.67 -23.20
C VAL A 76 3.76 7.35 -22.51
N ILE A 77 2.78 6.48 -22.31
CA ILE A 77 2.98 5.16 -21.70
C ILE A 77 3.93 4.29 -22.52
N SER A 78 3.78 4.29 -23.85
CA SER A 78 4.65 3.57 -24.76
C SER A 78 6.07 4.12 -24.72
N GLY A 79 6.23 5.44 -24.63
CA GLY A 79 7.52 6.10 -24.41
C GLY A 79 8.22 5.59 -23.15
N TRP A 80 7.51 5.50 -22.02
CA TRP A 80 8.07 4.96 -20.78
C TRP A 80 8.44 3.48 -20.86
N LYS A 81 7.66 2.68 -21.59
CA LYS A 81 7.96 1.26 -21.82
C LYS A 81 9.23 1.10 -22.66
N THR A 82 9.32 1.82 -23.78
CA THR A 82 10.50 1.81 -24.67
C THR A 82 11.77 2.29 -23.94
N ALA A 83 11.64 3.31 -23.09
CA ALA A 83 12.75 3.82 -22.29
C ALA A 83 13.05 2.98 -21.01
N GLY A 84 12.29 1.92 -20.75
CA GLY A 84 12.51 1.00 -19.63
C GLY A 84 12.11 1.51 -18.24
N CYS A 85 11.51 2.70 -18.13
CA CYS A 85 11.14 3.31 -16.85
C CYS A 85 9.68 3.09 -16.43
N TYR A 86 8.85 2.48 -17.29
CA TYR A 86 7.42 2.26 -17.01
C TYR A 86 7.18 1.56 -15.67
N ASN A 87 7.86 0.44 -15.39
CA ASN A 87 7.65 -0.30 -14.14
C ASN A 87 8.08 0.51 -12.90
N GLN A 88 9.11 1.36 -13.02
CA GLN A 88 9.54 2.22 -11.93
C GLN A 88 8.45 3.27 -11.62
N ILE A 89 7.93 3.94 -12.66
CA ILE A 89 6.86 4.93 -12.52
C ILE A 89 5.56 4.28 -12.02
N ALA A 90 5.18 3.13 -12.58
CA ALA A 90 3.98 2.40 -12.19
C ALA A 90 4.02 1.92 -10.73
N ASN A 91 5.17 1.40 -10.28
CA ASN A 91 5.35 0.96 -8.89
C ASN A 91 5.36 2.12 -7.89
N LEU A 92 5.67 3.34 -8.33
CA LEU A 92 5.76 4.52 -7.49
C LEU A 92 4.36 5.10 -7.17
N MET A 93 3.38 4.92 -8.07
CA MET A 93 2.02 5.43 -7.91
C MET A 93 1.29 4.78 -6.72
N GLY A 94 0.48 5.59 -6.02
CA GLY A 94 -0.32 5.13 -4.89
C GLY A 94 0.52 4.81 -3.65
N TYR A 95 0.01 3.88 -2.85
CA TYR A 95 0.75 3.33 -1.71
C TYR A 95 1.59 2.13 -2.15
N ARG A 96 2.75 1.97 -1.51
CA ARG A 96 3.59 0.79 -1.66
C ARG A 96 4.25 0.49 -0.31
N PHE A 97 3.66 -0.43 0.46
CA PHE A 97 4.20 -0.75 1.79
C PHE A 97 5.32 -1.76 1.70
N GLU A 98 6.39 -1.52 2.45
CA GLU A 98 7.53 -2.41 2.61
C GLU A 98 7.73 -2.69 4.10
N LEU A 99 7.86 -3.96 4.46
CA LEU A 99 8.33 -4.36 5.78
C LEU A 99 9.83 -4.10 5.85
N ILE A 100 10.27 -3.20 6.73
CA ILE A 100 11.70 -2.93 6.92
C ILE A 100 12.30 -3.93 7.89
N ASN A 101 11.64 -4.14 9.03
CA ASN A 101 12.00 -5.13 10.04
C ASN A 101 10.81 -5.39 10.97
N GLY A 102 10.97 -6.36 11.86
CA GLY A 102 10.03 -6.59 12.95
C GLY A 102 10.63 -7.44 14.07
N THR A 103 10.00 -7.38 15.23
CA THR A 103 10.34 -8.17 16.41
C THR A 103 9.16 -9.09 16.72
N PHE A 104 9.41 -10.40 16.71
CA PHE A 104 8.38 -11.43 16.87
C PHE A 104 8.78 -12.43 17.96
N PRO A 105 7.92 -12.70 18.95
CA PRO A 105 8.10 -13.83 19.84
C PRO A 105 8.09 -15.15 19.06
N SER A 106 9.09 -16.01 19.30
CA SER A 106 9.16 -17.36 18.73
C SER A 106 8.37 -18.40 19.53
N LEU A 107 7.96 -18.06 20.75
CA LEU A 107 7.21 -18.92 21.66
C LEU A 107 6.17 -18.09 22.41
N VAL A 108 4.97 -18.62 22.57
CA VAL A 108 3.90 -18.00 23.37
C VAL A 108 3.08 -19.07 24.08
N THR A 109 2.76 -18.84 25.34
CA THR A 109 1.89 -19.73 26.11
C THR A 109 0.43 -19.37 25.89
N ARG A 110 -0.43 -20.37 25.79
CA ARG A 110 -1.89 -20.19 25.70
C ARG A 110 -2.41 -19.35 26.87
N GLY A 111 -3.35 -18.45 26.57
CA GLY A 111 -3.90 -17.48 27.52
C GLY A 111 -3.00 -16.28 27.80
N GLN A 112 -1.77 -16.22 27.26
CA GLN A 112 -0.88 -15.08 27.40
C GLN A 112 -0.95 -14.13 26.20
N ALA A 113 -0.45 -12.92 26.40
CA ALA A 113 -0.33 -11.93 25.34
C ALA A 113 0.79 -12.32 24.36
N TYR A 114 0.49 -12.25 23.08
CA TYR A 114 1.47 -12.17 22.00
C TYR A 114 1.67 -10.70 21.65
N CYS A 115 2.90 -10.20 21.74
CA CYS A 115 3.26 -8.83 21.41
C CYS A 115 4.38 -8.83 20.38
N ALA A 116 4.13 -8.23 19.22
CA ALA A 116 5.11 -8.03 18.16
C ALA A 116 5.12 -6.56 17.73
N THR A 117 6.18 -6.16 17.04
CA THR A 117 6.30 -4.83 16.44
C THR A 117 6.81 -4.97 15.03
N VAL A 118 6.27 -4.20 14.11
CA VAL A 118 6.75 -4.12 12.72
C VAL A 118 7.08 -2.68 12.34
N SER A 119 8.19 -2.50 11.64
CA SER A 119 8.55 -1.22 11.01
C SER A 119 8.18 -1.27 9.53
N ILE A 120 7.32 -0.36 9.10
CA ILE A 120 6.74 -0.32 7.75
C ILE A 120 7.10 1.01 7.11
N LYS A 121 7.55 0.97 5.87
CA LYS A 121 7.76 2.17 5.05
C LYS A 121 6.77 2.18 3.89
N ASN A 122 6.14 3.33 3.63
CA ASN A 122 5.44 3.54 2.38
C ASN A 122 6.41 4.16 1.37
N THR A 123 6.82 3.37 0.37
CA THR A 123 7.73 3.77 -0.72
C THR A 123 7.00 4.24 -1.97
N GLY A 124 5.66 4.32 -1.93
CA GLY A 124 4.84 4.98 -2.93
C GLY A 124 4.67 6.47 -2.62
N VAL A 125 3.95 7.18 -3.50
CA VAL A 125 3.79 8.65 -3.42
C VAL A 125 2.50 9.10 -2.75
N ALA A 126 1.58 8.17 -2.50
CA ALA A 126 0.27 8.42 -1.90
C ALA A 126 -0.01 7.47 -0.72
N PRO A 127 -0.85 7.90 0.25
CA PRO A 127 -1.32 7.03 1.31
C PRO A 127 -2.42 6.08 0.81
N ILE A 128 -2.87 5.20 1.70
CA ILE A 128 -4.16 4.52 1.51
C ILE A 128 -5.27 5.49 1.90
N TYR A 129 -6.32 5.57 1.07
CA TYR A 129 -7.48 6.43 1.34
C TYR A 129 -8.64 5.67 2.01
N ASN A 130 -8.89 4.45 1.58
CA ASN A 130 -9.99 3.63 2.09
C ASN A 130 -9.60 2.88 3.38
N PRO A 131 -10.53 2.66 4.32
CA PRO A 131 -10.25 1.83 5.48
C PRO A 131 -9.72 0.45 5.08
N ARG A 132 -8.69 0.01 5.80
CA ARG A 132 -8.08 -1.32 5.67
C ARG A 132 -7.86 -1.88 7.06
N PRO A 133 -8.74 -2.78 7.54
CA PRO A 133 -8.56 -3.42 8.83
C PRO A 133 -7.18 -4.08 8.90
N VAL A 134 -6.50 -3.96 10.04
CA VAL A 134 -5.25 -4.68 10.29
C VAL A 134 -5.57 -5.92 11.10
N GLN A 135 -5.10 -7.06 10.63
CA GLN A 135 -5.31 -8.35 11.28
C GLN A 135 -3.98 -9.08 11.43
N VAL A 136 -3.78 -9.69 12.59
CA VAL A 136 -2.79 -10.76 12.74
C VAL A 136 -3.51 -12.09 12.60
N ILE A 137 -2.98 -12.98 11.78
CA ILE A 137 -3.51 -14.34 11.61
C ILE A 137 -2.45 -15.32 12.08
N LEU A 138 -2.83 -16.23 12.97
CA LEU A 138 -2.07 -17.44 13.26
C LEU A 138 -2.58 -18.56 12.36
N ARG A 139 -1.72 -19.05 11.46
CA ARG A 139 -2.01 -20.20 10.59
C ARG A 139 -1.29 -21.43 11.12
N ASN A 140 -2.03 -22.43 11.59
CA ASN A 140 -1.44 -23.67 12.06
C ASN A 140 -0.71 -24.38 10.91
N LYS A 141 0.55 -24.76 11.10
CA LYS A 141 1.37 -25.33 10.00
C LYS A 141 1.03 -26.78 9.64
N VAL A 142 0.21 -27.47 10.45
CA VAL A 142 -0.18 -28.86 10.21
C VAL A 142 -1.52 -28.93 9.49
N ASN A 143 -2.55 -28.27 10.03
CA ASN A 143 -3.92 -28.35 9.50
C ASN A 143 -4.39 -27.08 8.76
N LEU A 144 -3.53 -26.06 8.66
CA LEU A 144 -3.79 -24.77 7.99
C LEU A 144 -4.95 -23.96 8.58
N ALA A 145 -5.45 -24.31 9.77
CA ALA A 145 -6.48 -23.57 10.45
C ALA A 145 -6.01 -22.14 10.76
N LEU A 146 -6.87 -21.16 10.47
CA LEU A 146 -6.60 -19.74 10.67
C LEU A 146 -7.30 -19.24 11.93
N THR A 147 -6.58 -18.52 12.78
CA THR A 147 -7.14 -17.77 13.91
C THR A 147 -6.79 -16.30 13.73
N THR A 148 -7.79 -15.43 13.66
CA THR A 148 -7.63 -14.01 13.27
C THR A 148 -7.84 -13.09 14.46
N PHE A 149 -6.94 -12.12 14.62
CA PHE A 149 -6.94 -11.14 15.69
C PHE A 149 -6.96 -9.73 15.09
N ALA A 150 -8.03 -8.97 15.34
CA ALA A 150 -8.12 -7.58 14.90
C ALA A 150 -7.11 -6.71 15.66
N GLN A 151 -6.54 -5.74 14.98
CA GLN A 151 -5.58 -4.77 15.52
C GLN A 151 -6.15 -3.36 15.45
N THR A 152 -5.66 -2.47 16.30
CA THR A 152 -6.10 -1.06 16.35
C THR A 152 -5.37 -0.15 15.37
N ALA A 153 -4.30 -0.63 14.74
CA ALA A 153 -3.53 0.13 13.78
C ALA A 153 -4.37 0.52 12.54
N ASP A 154 -4.20 1.75 12.05
CA ASP A 154 -4.86 2.25 10.84
C ASP A 154 -3.84 2.53 9.73
N PRO A 155 -3.79 1.72 8.66
CA PRO A 155 -2.83 1.87 7.57
C PRO A 155 -2.94 3.18 6.79
N ARG A 156 -4.04 3.92 6.93
CA ARG A 156 -4.18 5.26 6.32
C ARG A 156 -3.20 6.27 6.92
N SER A 157 -2.70 6.01 8.12
CA SER A 157 -1.65 6.81 8.77
C SER A 157 -0.23 6.48 8.26
N TRP A 158 -0.05 5.40 7.49
CA TRP A 158 1.24 4.97 6.95
C TRP A 158 1.57 5.78 5.69
N SER A 159 1.76 7.09 5.88
CA SER A 159 1.98 8.04 4.80
C SER A 159 3.32 7.79 4.10
N PRO A 160 3.44 8.20 2.81
CA PRO A 160 4.70 8.25 2.09
C PRO A 160 5.83 8.89 2.90
N ASP A 161 7.05 8.40 2.71
CA ASP A 161 8.29 8.89 3.34
C ASP A 161 8.38 8.72 4.86
N LEU A 162 7.37 8.12 5.49
CA LEU A 162 7.40 7.79 6.92
C LEU A 162 7.83 6.34 7.14
N LEU A 163 8.73 6.15 8.09
CA LEU A 163 8.96 4.86 8.73
C LEU A 163 8.02 4.77 9.94
N VAL A 164 6.98 3.94 9.83
CA VAL A 164 5.97 3.76 10.88
C VAL A 164 6.27 2.48 11.65
N SER A 165 6.28 2.59 12.98
CA SER A 165 6.29 1.43 13.88
C SER A 165 4.87 1.09 14.29
N ALA A 166 4.40 -0.12 13.95
CA ALA A 166 3.09 -0.62 14.33
C ALA A 166 3.25 -1.76 15.36
N GLY A 167 2.69 -1.54 16.55
CA GLY A 167 2.54 -2.59 17.55
C GLY A 167 1.40 -3.54 17.19
N LEU A 168 1.65 -4.84 17.32
CA LEU A 168 0.69 -5.91 17.10
C LEU A 168 0.52 -6.67 18.42
N SER A 169 -0.69 -6.71 18.95
CA SER A 169 -0.95 -7.36 20.24
C SER A 169 -2.29 -8.06 20.26
N PHE A 170 -2.31 -9.24 20.86
CA PHE A 170 -3.52 -10.01 21.11
C PHE A 170 -3.26 -11.07 22.18
N THR A 171 -4.32 -11.55 22.85
CA THR A 171 -4.22 -12.70 23.74
C THR A 171 -4.42 -13.98 22.95
N VAL A 172 -3.47 -14.91 23.06
CA VAL A 172 -3.61 -16.25 22.45
C VAL A 172 -4.70 -17.01 23.20
N PRO A 173 -5.76 -17.50 22.55
CA PRO A 173 -6.85 -18.20 23.24
C PRO A 173 -6.33 -19.43 24.01
N SER A 174 -6.87 -19.68 25.20
CA SER A 174 -6.52 -20.88 25.98
C SER A 174 -6.82 -22.19 25.24
N ALA A 175 -7.80 -22.15 24.33
CA ALA A 175 -8.20 -23.26 23.46
C ALA A 175 -7.38 -23.36 22.16
N GLN A 176 -6.44 -22.46 21.89
CA GLN A 176 -5.57 -22.54 20.72
C GLN A 176 -4.81 -23.88 20.76
N ALA A 177 -4.77 -24.62 19.64
CA ALA A 177 -4.02 -25.86 19.59
C ALA A 177 -2.52 -25.59 19.79
N VAL A 178 -1.83 -26.47 20.51
CA VAL A 178 -0.37 -26.40 20.63
C VAL A 178 0.30 -26.74 19.29
N GLY A 179 1.48 -26.17 19.04
CA GLY A 179 2.27 -26.43 17.83
C GLY A 179 2.78 -25.17 17.15
N SER A 180 3.29 -25.33 15.93
CA SER A 180 3.89 -24.24 15.16
C SER A 180 2.86 -23.54 14.25
N TYR A 181 2.97 -22.22 14.20
CA TYR A 181 2.10 -21.34 13.43
C TYR A 181 2.91 -20.38 12.57
N ASP A 182 2.43 -20.08 11.37
CA ASP A 182 2.84 -18.86 10.68
C ASP A 182 2.15 -17.66 11.34
N VAL A 183 2.90 -16.56 11.47
CA VAL A 183 2.39 -15.25 11.90
C VAL A 183 2.21 -14.40 10.67
N ILE A 184 0.97 -14.05 10.35
CA ILE A 184 0.60 -13.36 9.12
C ILE A 184 0.04 -11.99 9.45
N LEU A 185 0.47 -10.96 8.73
CA LEU A 185 -0.16 -9.64 8.72
C LEU A 185 -1.08 -9.52 7.51
N ASN A 186 -2.38 -9.44 7.78
CA ASN A 186 -3.40 -9.35 6.76
C ASN A 186 -4.05 -7.97 6.78
N LEU A 187 -4.16 -7.38 5.59
CA LEU A 187 -4.86 -6.11 5.34
C LEU A 187 -5.93 -6.37 4.28
N PRO A 188 -7.08 -6.98 4.66
CA PRO A 188 -8.15 -7.27 3.72
C PRO A 188 -8.95 -6.00 3.37
N ASP A 189 -9.86 -6.13 2.41
CA ASP A 189 -10.90 -5.12 2.23
C ASP A 189 -11.77 -4.99 3.49
N ALA A 190 -12.25 -3.78 3.77
CA ALA A 190 -13.15 -3.51 4.89
C ALA A 190 -14.56 -4.08 4.67
N SER A 191 -14.97 -4.27 3.42
CA SER A 191 -16.26 -4.87 3.07
C SER A 191 -16.25 -6.37 3.34
N SER A 192 -17.22 -6.83 4.12
CA SER A 192 -17.41 -8.26 4.41
C SER A 192 -17.71 -9.10 3.15
N LEU A 193 -18.19 -8.48 2.07
CA LEU A 193 -18.50 -9.16 0.81
C LEU A 193 -17.23 -9.66 0.08
N ILE A 194 -16.11 -8.96 0.27
CA ILE A 194 -14.86 -9.24 -0.46
C ILE A 194 -13.63 -9.36 0.44
N SER A 195 -13.78 -9.26 1.77
CA SER A 195 -12.68 -9.36 2.73
C SER A 195 -11.97 -10.72 2.70
N SER A 196 -12.68 -11.79 2.31
CA SER A 196 -12.10 -13.12 2.14
C SER A 196 -11.39 -13.32 0.79
N ASN A 197 -11.64 -12.45 -0.19
CA ASN A 197 -11.08 -12.56 -1.53
C ASN A 197 -9.60 -12.09 -1.54
N PRO A 198 -8.63 -12.98 -1.87
CA PRO A 198 -7.21 -12.64 -1.90
C PRO A 198 -6.85 -11.44 -2.76
N ASN A 199 -7.58 -11.19 -3.85
CA ASN A 199 -7.28 -10.11 -4.80
C ASN A 199 -7.41 -8.71 -4.18
N TYR A 200 -8.14 -8.59 -3.07
CA TYR A 200 -8.33 -7.32 -2.37
C TYR A 200 -7.47 -7.20 -1.10
N ARG A 201 -6.51 -8.11 -0.89
CA ARG A 201 -5.51 -8.01 0.18
C ARG A 201 -4.34 -7.14 -0.28
N ILE A 202 -3.88 -6.28 0.63
CA ILE A 202 -2.66 -5.50 0.41
C ILE A 202 -1.44 -6.38 0.67
N LEU A 203 -0.59 -6.46 -0.35
CA LEU A 203 0.71 -7.13 -0.29
C LEU A 203 1.82 -6.13 -0.02
N PHE A 204 2.77 -6.54 0.81
CA PHE A 204 3.94 -5.74 1.13
C PHE A 204 5.02 -6.00 0.09
N ALA A 205 5.53 -4.95 -0.53
CA ALA A 205 6.48 -4.92 -1.65
C ALA A 205 7.91 -5.38 -1.31
N ASN A 206 8.05 -6.40 -0.47
CA ASN A 206 9.32 -7.04 -0.13
C ASN A 206 9.72 -8.07 -1.19
N ALA A 207 11.03 -8.17 -1.45
CA ALA A 207 11.60 -9.30 -2.18
C ALA A 207 11.43 -10.59 -1.34
N ASN A 208 11.18 -11.72 -2.02
CA ASN A 208 11.17 -13.11 -1.56
C ASN A 208 10.92 -13.40 -0.05
N GLY A 209 9.86 -14.15 0.25
CA GLY A 209 9.66 -14.78 1.57
C GLY A 209 8.64 -14.10 2.48
N VAL A 210 8.21 -12.87 2.17
CA VAL A 210 7.10 -12.22 2.88
C VAL A 210 5.76 -12.57 2.25
N GLN A 211 5.65 -12.56 0.92
CA GLN A 211 4.37 -12.73 0.24
C GLN A 211 4.11 -14.19 -0.18
N GLU A 212 2.92 -14.71 0.10
CA GLU A 212 2.45 -15.97 -0.46
C GLU A 212 1.59 -15.72 -1.71
N THR A 213 1.94 -16.34 -2.84
CA THR A 213 1.32 -16.03 -4.15
C THR A 213 -0.18 -16.36 -4.22
N SER A 214 -0.60 -17.50 -3.70
CA SER A 214 -1.98 -18.00 -3.86
C SER A 214 -2.96 -17.28 -2.94
N THR A 215 -2.65 -17.20 -1.65
CA THR A 215 -3.51 -16.55 -0.65
C THR A 215 -3.27 -15.05 -0.57
N ARG A 216 -2.16 -14.54 -1.11
CA ARG A 216 -1.78 -13.14 -0.96
C ARG A 216 -1.68 -12.70 0.51
N PHE A 217 -1.15 -13.57 1.36
CA PHE A 217 -0.81 -13.26 2.74
C PHE A 217 0.61 -12.71 2.87
N ASN A 218 0.82 -11.80 3.83
CA ASN A 218 2.15 -11.35 4.25
C ASN A 218 2.58 -12.17 5.48
N ILE A 219 3.40 -13.19 5.27
CA ILE A 219 3.99 -14.03 6.32
C ILE A 219 5.16 -13.26 6.93
N LEU A 220 5.05 -12.93 8.21
CA LEU A 220 6.06 -12.17 8.94
C LEU A 220 7.09 -13.05 9.64
N GLY A 221 6.68 -14.27 10.01
CA GLY A 221 7.53 -15.19 10.77
C GLY A 221 6.73 -16.38 11.29
N GLN A 222 7.26 -17.03 12.32
CA GLN A 222 6.67 -18.22 12.93
C GLN A 222 6.69 -18.11 14.45
N VAL A 223 5.70 -18.73 15.09
CA VAL A 223 5.59 -18.84 16.55
C VAL A 223 5.18 -20.25 16.95
N THR A 224 5.73 -20.74 18.05
CA THR A 224 5.26 -21.97 18.71
C THR A 224 4.28 -21.61 19.82
N VAL A 225 3.11 -22.23 19.83
CA VAL A 225 2.10 -22.12 20.89
C VAL A 225 2.19 -23.34 21.82
N GLN A 226 2.22 -23.11 23.14
CA GLN A 226 2.27 -24.14 24.19
C GLN A 226 1.18 -23.96 25.26
#